data_AF-A0A442B1Y4-F1
#
_entry.id   AF-A0A442B1Y4-F1
#
_cell.length_a   1.000
_cell.length_b   1.000
_cell.length_c   1.000
_cell.angle_alpha   90.00
_cell.angle_beta   90.00
_cell.angle_gamma   90.00
#
_symmetry.space_group_name_H-M   'P 1'
#
loop_
_entity.id
_entity.type
_entity.pdbx_description
1 polymer ?
#
loop_
_entity_poly.entity_id
_entity_poly.type
_entity_poly.pdbx_seq_one_letter_code
_entity_poly.pdbx_strand_id
1 'polypeptide(L)'
;MAVSFALQRAQAIAAKQSGGTSVVLLFKKANDLPTFHFHVDNGEFNPDDEGVDLPDLDAARQEAVRAAGEMINDSKQSFWEHMTPWMMNVTDDQNRLLFTLQFAAKCHLDRPFTFRERAKPLAEASG
;
A
#
# COMPACT_ATOMS: atom_id res chain seq x y z
N MET A 1 6.16 -2.23 -16.81
CA MET A 1 7.39 -1.97 -16.02
C MET A 1 7.08 -1.00 -14.87
N ALA A 2 6.26 -1.40 -13.89
CA ALA A 2 5.84 -0.51 -12.79
C ALA A 2 5.83 -1.16 -11.40
N VAL A 3 6.21 -2.44 -11.28
CA VAL A 3 6.22 -3.16 -9.99
C VAL A 3 7.57 -3.02 -9.26
N SER A 4 8.59 -2.44 -9.92
CA SER A 4 9.97 -2.45 -9.42
C SER A 4 10.30 -1.38 -8.36
N PHE A 5 9.41 -0.44 -8.02
CA PHE A 5 9.78 0.65 -7.10
C PHE A 5 9.23 0.50 -5.67
N ALA A 6 8.13 -0.22 -5.47
CA ALA A 6 7.56 -0.43 -4.12
C ALA A 6 8.39 -1.46 -3.32
N LEU A 7 8.75 -2.58 -3.95
CA LEU A 7 9.60 -3.61 -3.35
C LEU A 7 11.03 -3.11 -3.12
N GLN A 8 11.54 -2.31 -4.04
CA GLN A 8 12.91 -1.77 -3.98
C GLN A 8 13.08 -0.61 -2.96
N ARG A 9 11.98 -0.06 -2.41
CA ARG A 9 12.01 0.93 -1.31
C ARG A 9 11.85 0.32 0.07
N ALA A 10 11.20 -0.84 0.21
CA ALA A 10 11.14 -1.56 1.48
C ALA A 10 12.56 -1.92 1.99
N GLN A 11 13.49 -2.21 1.07
CA GLN A 11 14.89 -2.46 1.39
C GLN A 11 15.67 -1.22 1.87
N ALA A 12 15.15 0.00 1.71
CA ALA A 12 15.87 1.24 2.02
C ALA A 12 15.60 1.81 3.44
N ILE A 13 14.64 1.26 4.20
CA ILE A 13 14.27 1.80 5.52
C ILE A 13 15.18 1.27 6.65
N ALA A 14 15.91 0.17 6.44
CA ALA A 14 16.91 -0.32 7.40
C ALA A 14 18.17 0.57 7.49
N ALA A 15 18.42 1.44 6.51
CA ALA A 15 19.67 2.20 6.41
C ALA A 15 19.65 3.61 7.05
N LYS A 16 18.50 4.09 7.57
CA LYS A 16 18.39 5.46 8.11
C LYS A 16 18.34 5.59 9.64
N GLN A 17 18.47 4.49 10.38
CA GLN A 17 18.65 4.54 11.84
C GLN A 17 20.10 4.19 12.22
N SER A 18 21.06 5.05 11.86
CA SER A 18 22.42 5.01 12.39
C SER A 18 22.78 6.28 13.16
N GLY A 19 21.91 6.63 14.12
CA GLY A 19 22.30 7.47 15.25
C GLY A 19 22.87 6.58 16.35
N GLY A 20 24.18 6.30 16.27
CA GLY A 20 25.07 5.89 17.37
C GLY A 20 24.54 4.93 18.45
N THR A 21 25.20 3.77 18.54
CA THR A 21 25.20 2.80 19.67
C THR A 21 24.34 1.54 19.46
N SER A 22 24.86 0.61 18.66
CA SER A 22 25.20 -0.77 19.04
C SER A 22 25.02 -1.72 17.84
N VAL A 23 25.98 -1.68 16.91
CA VAL A 23 25.97 -2.43 15.64
C VAL A 23 26.41 -3.90 15.82
N VAL A 24 26.48 -4.41 17.06
CA VAL A 24 27.13 -5.69 17.39
C VAL A 24 26.13 -6.81 17.74
N LEU A 25 24.82 -6.58 17.67
CA LEU A 25 23.81 -7.60 18.02
C LEU A 25 22.87 -8.08 16.90
N LEU A 26 22.92 -7.52 15.68
CA LEU A 26 21.95 -7.85 14.63
C LEU A 26 22.50 -8.64 13.42
N PHE A 27 23.64 -9.32 13.57
CA PHE A 27 24.18 -10.25 12.57
C PHE A 27 24.33 -11.67 13.12
N LYS A 28 23.41 -12.10 13.99
CA LYS A 28 23.33 -13.48 14.43
C LYS A 28 22.05 -14.09 13.85
N LYS A 29 22.24 -14.71 12.67
CA LYS A 29 21.31 -15.47 11.80
C LYS A 29 20.29 -14.68 10.98
N ALA A 30 20.69 -14.33 9.75
CA ALA A 30 19.78 -14.11 8.62
C ALA A 30 19.20 -15.45 8.06
N ASN A 31 19.06 -16.49 8.88
CA ASN A 31 18.65 -17.84 8.46
C ASN A 31 17.46 -18.40 9.26
N ASP A 32 16.92 -17.66 10.23
CA ASP A 32 15.83 -18.11 11.12
C ASP A 32 14.62 -17.15 11.09
N LEU A 33 14.65 -16.07 10.29
CA LEU A 33 13.49 -15.19 10.16
C LEU A 33 12.53 -15.78 9.13
N PRO A 34 11.22 -15.86 9.44
CA PRO A 34 10.23 -16.27 8.44
C PRO A 34 10.16 -15.25 7.31
N THR A 35 10.13 -15.77 6.09
CA THR A 35 9.91 -14.99 4.86
C THR A 35 8.41 -14.88 4.60
N PHE A 36 7.95 -13.66 4.30
CA PHE A 36 6.56 -13.36 3.96
C PHE A 36 6.48 -12.79 2.55
N HIS A 37 5.54 -13.27 1.74
CA HIS A 37 5.30 -12.77 0.38
C HIS A 37 4.03 -11.94 0.32
N PHE A 38 4.05 -10.82 -0.39
CA PHE A 38 2.96 -9.84 -0.45
C PHE A 38 2.39 -9.71 -1.87
N HIS A 39 1.57 -10.69 -2.28
CA HIS A 39 0.98 -10.71 -3.62
C HIS A 39 -0.16 -9.69 -3.74
N VAL A 40 -0.14 -8.85 -4.77
CA VAL A 40 -1.12 -7.77 -4.95
C VAL A 40 -2.03 -8.03 -6.15
N ASP A 41 -3.33 -7.82 -5.97
CA ASP A 41 -4.32 -7.80 -7.05
C ASP A 41 -5.01 -6.44 -7.06
N ASN A 42 -4.79 -5.67 -8.13
CA ASN A 42 -5.36 -4.35 -8.34
C ASN A 42 -6.15 -4.26 -9.65
N GLY A 43 -6.71 -5.39 -10.11
CA GLY A 43 -7.26 -5.57 -11.45
C GLY A 43 -6.33 -6.38 -12.36
N GLU A 44 -5.06 -6.49 -11.97
CA GLU A 44 -4.09 -7.46 -12.50
C GLU A 44 -3.36 -8.12 -11.31
N PHE A 45 -3.17 -9.44 -11.38
CA PHE A 45 -2.46 -10.19 -10.35
C PHE A 45 -0.94 -10.01 -10.48
N ASN A 46 -0.32 -9.44 -9.46
CA ASN A 46 1.11 -9.17 -9.35
C ASN A 46 1.70 -10.02 -8.23
N PRO A 47 2.35 -11.17 -8.54
CA PRO A 47 2.98 -12.00 -7.53
C PRO A 47 4.28 -11.36 -7.00
N ASP A 48 4.52 -11.53 -5.70
CA ASP A 48 5.81 -11.26 -5.05
C ASP A 48 6.61 -12.56 -4.87
N ASP A 49 7.61 -12.76 -5.72
CA ASP A 49 8.47 -13.96 -5.69
C ASP A 49 9.67 -13.82 -4.73
N GLU A 50 10.02 -12.59 -4.32
CA GLU A 50 11.17 -12.34 -3.45
C GLU A 50 10.80 -12.46 -1.98
N GLY A 51 9.67 -11.87 -1.59
CA GLY A 51 9.25 -11.79 -0.19
C GLY A 51 10.17 -10.93 0.68
N VAL A 52 9.84 -10.85 1.97
CA VAL A 52 10.59 -10.08 2.97
C VAL A 52 10.72 -10.89 4.26
N ASP A 53 11.94 -10.95 4.80
CA ASP A 53 12.21 -11.54 6.10
C ASP A 53 11.77 -10.61 7.22
N LEU A 54 10.82 -11.06 8.04
CA LEU A 54 10.27 -10.29 9.16
C LEU A 54 10.29 -11.12 10.45
N PRO A 55 10.41 -10.49 11.62
CA PRO A 55 10.57 -11.21 12.90
C PRO A 55 9.36 -12.06 13.28
N ASP A 56 8.16 -11.62 12.93
CA ASP A 56 6.91 -12.29 13.27
C ASP A 56 5.74 -11.80 12.39
N LEU A 57 4.58 -12.40 12.63
CA LEU A 57 3.33 -12.08 11.95
C LEU A 57 2.84 -10.65 12.22
N ASP A 58 3.17 -10.05 13.36
CA ASP A 58 2.74 -8.68 13.66
C ASP A 58 3.53 -7.68 12.81
N ALA A 59 4.84 -7.87 12.68
CA ALA A 59 5.67 -7.12 11.75
C ALA A 59 5.17 -7.25 10.30
N ALA A 60 4.76 -8.45 9.87
CA ALA A 60 4.16 -8.66 8.56
C ALA A 60 2.86 -7.88 8.35
N ARG A 61 2.00 -7.77 9.38
CA ARG A 61 0.77 -6.97 9.30
C ARG A 61 1.06 -5.47 9.20
N GLN A 62 2.00 -4.96 10.01
CA GLN A 62 2.38 -3.55 9.98
C GLN A 62 2.97 -3.18 8.61
N GLU A 63 3.82 -4.04 8.06
CA GLU A 63 4.43 -3.86 6.75
C GLU A 63 3.38 -3.93 5.63
N ALA A 64 2.45 -4.89 5.68
CA ALA A 64 1.37 -5.00 4.70
C ALA A 64 0.51 -3.72 4.64
N VAL A 65 0.14 -3.16 5.79
CA VAL A 65 -0.66 -1.92 5.85
C VAL A 65 0.14 -0.72 5.32
N ARG A 66 1.42 -0.62 5.67
CA ARG A 66 2.32 0.43 5.19
C ARG A 66 2.44 0.38 3.66
N ALA A 67 2.78 -0.79 3.12
CA ALA A 67 2.94 -1.01 1.68
C ALA A 67 1.63 -0.77 0.91
N ALA A 68 0.51 -1.28 1.42
CA ALA A 68 -0.80 -1.02 0.82
C ALA A 68 -1.11 0.48 0.73
N GLY A 69 -0.83 1.23 1.80
CA GLY A 69 -1.02 2.69 1.82
C GLY A 69 -0.20 3.41 0.75
N GLU A 70 1.06 3.02 0.57
CA GLU A 70 1.94 3.58 -0.47
C GLU A 70 1.44 3.25 -1.88
N MET A 71 1.09 1.99 -2.14
CA MET A 71 0.63 1.54 -3.46
C MET A 71 -0.73 2.14 -3.86
N ILE A 72 -1.68 2.24 -2.92
CA ILE A 72 -2.97 2.89 -3.16
C ILE A 72 -2.76 4.40 -3.37
N ASN A 73 -1.84 5.02 -2.62
CA ASN A 73 -1.50 6.41 -2.80
C ASN A 73 -0.83 6.68 -4.16
N ASP A 74 -0.12 5.72 -4.74
CA ASP A 74 0.46 5.88 -6.08
C ASP A 74 -0.58 5.64 -7.20
N SER A 75 -1.66 4.90 -6.90
CA SER A 75 -2.72 4.51 -7.86
C SER A 75 -4.07 5.22 -7.62
N LYS A 76 -4.04 6.45 -7.07
CA LYS A 76 -5.25 7.15 -6.58
C LYS A 76 -6.42 7.21 -7.55
N GLN A 77 -6.12 7.39 -8.84
CA GLN A 77 -7.15 7.57 -9.86
C GLN A 77 -7.78 6.24 -10.26
N SER A 78 -6.95 5.22 -10.52
CA SER A 78 -7.44 3.89 -10.91
C SER A 78 -8.21 3.20 -9.79
N PHE A 79 -7.91 3.50 -8.51
CA PHE A 79 -8.65 2.97 -7.36
C PHE A 79 -10.15 3.30 -7.38
N TRP A 80 -10.56 4.43 -7.99
CA TRP A 80 -11.98 4.78 -8.16
C TRP A 80 -12.59 4.24 -9.46
N GLU A 81 -11.76 3.95 -10.47
CA GLU A 81 -12.20 3.53 -11.80
C GLU A 81 -12.45 2.01 -11.86
N HIS A 82 -11.70 1.23 -11.08
CA HIS A 82 -11.87 -0.21 -11.01
C HIS A 82 -13.01 -0.60 -10.05
N MET A 83 -13.94 -1.43 -10.53
CA MET A 83 -15.02 -2.01 -9.70
C MET A 83 -14.53 -3.17 -8.82
N THR A 84 -13.33 -3.68 -9.07
CA THR A 84 -12.70 -4.74 -8.30
C THR A 84 -11.97 -4.17 -7.09
N PRO A 85 -12.15 -4.74 -5.89
CA PRO A 85 -11.38 -4.35 -4.72
C PRO A 85 -9.88 -4.51 -4.97
N TRP A 86 -9.08 -3.59 -4.44
CA TRP A 86 -7.64 -3.80 -4.32
C TRP A 86 -7.41 -4.82 -3.21
N MET A 87 -6.60 -5.84 -3.47
CA MET A 87 -6.29 -6.90 -2.52
C MET A 87 -4.78 -7.12 -2.39
N MET A 88 -4.35 -7.49 -1.19
CA MET A 88 -3.01 -7.98 -0.91
C MET A 88 -3.12 -9.27 -0.12
N ASN A 89 -2.62 -10.36 -0.68
CA ASN A 89 -2.55 -11.67 -0.05
C ASN A 89 -1.15 -11.87 0.51
N VAL A 90 -1.08 -12.07 1.82
CA VAL A 90 0.19 -12.32 2.51
C VAL A 90 0.33 -13.80 2.80
N THR A 91 1.39 -14.42 2.28
CA THR A 91 1.69 -15.84 2.43
C THR A 91 3.02 -16.06 3.15
N ASP A 92 3.21 -17.25 3.69
CA ASP A 92 4.54 -17.70 4.16
C ASP A 92 5.38 -18.31 3.02
N ASP A 93 6.59 -18.77 3.36
CA ASP A 93 7.52 -19.48 2.47
C ASP A 93 6.96 -20.77 1.86
N GLN A 94 5.92 -21.34 2.45
CA GLN A 94 5.19 -22.51 1.95
C GLN A 94 3.97 -22.11 1.09
N ASN A 95 3.85 -20.82 0.75
CA ASN A 95 2.75 -20.23 0.03
C ASN A 95 1.38 -20.43 0.71
N ARG A 96 1.37 -20.59 2.04
CA ARG A 96 0.12 -20.67 2.82
C ARG A 96 -0.39 -19.26 3.09
N LEU A 97 -1.63 -19.01 2.72
CA LEU A 97 -2.28 -17.72 2.99
C LEU A 97 -2.43 -17.50 4.50
N LEU A 98 -1.78 -16.46 5.00
CA LEU A 98 -1.82 -16.07 6.40
C LEU A 98 -2.93 -15.05 6.65
N PHE A 99 -3.03 -14.03 5.79
CA PHE A 99 -4.08 -13.01 5.85
C PHE A 99 -4.19 -12.24 4.52
N THR A 100 -5.29 -11.52 4.37
CA THR A 100 -5.56 -10.66 3.21
C THR A 100 -5.94 -9.26 3.68
N LEU A 101 -5.38 -8.24 3.02
CA LEU A 101 -5.93 -6.87 3.07
C LEU A 101 -6.82 -6.65 1.85
N GLN A 102 -7.97 -6.01 2.06
CA GLN A 102 -8.90 -5.66 0.99
C GLN A 102 -9.39 -4.22 1.16
N PHE A 103 -9.22 -3.41 0.12
CA PHE A 103 -9.67 -2.02 0.07
C PHE A 103 -10.63 -1.83 -1.10
N ALA A 104 -11.76 -1.18 -0.84
CA ALA A 104 -12.75 -0.87 -1.86
C ALA A 104 -13.28 0.55 -1.69
N ALA A 105 -13.35 1.29 -2.79
CA ALA A 105 -14.09 2.54 -2.86
C ALA A 105 -15.55 2.26 -3.22
N LYS A 106 -16.48 2.99 -2.58
CA LYS A 106 -17.89 3.02 -2.97
C LYS A 106 -18.32 4.47 -3.15
N CYS A 107 -18.80 4.80 -4.35
CA CYS A 107 -19.43 6.09 -4.61
C CYS A 107 -20.95 5.92 -4.46
N HIS A 108 -21.53 6.59 -3.48
CA HIS A 108 -22.98 6.59 -3.22
C HIS A 108 -23.70 7.78 -3.89
N LEU A 109 -23.02 8.52 -4.78
CA LEU A 109 -23.63 9.63 -5.48
C LEU A 109 -24.40 9.09 -6.69
N ASP A 110 -25.72 8.93 -6.53
CA ASP A 110 -26.63 8.55 -7.61
C ASP A 110 -26.81 9.65 -8.68
N ARG A 111 -26.23 10.84 -8.45
CA ARG A 111 -26.33 12.01 -9.33
C ARG A 111 -24.98 12.69 -9.47
N PRO A 112 -24.64 13.22 -10.67
CA PRO A 112 -23.41 13.98 -10.85
C PRO A 112 -23.40 15.17 -9.88
N PHE A 113 -22.33 15.26 -9.09
CA PHE A 113 -22.10 16.40 -8.19
C PHE A 113 -21.85 17.64 -9.05
N THR A 114 -22.88 18.49 -9.19
CA THR A 114 -22.72 19.78 -9.84
C THR A 114 -22.23 20.78 -8.81
N PHE A 115 -20.97 21.19 -8.93
CA PHE A 115 -20.47 22.33 -8.18
C PHE A 115 -21.24 23.57 -8.65
N ARG A 116 -22.23 24.01 -7.85
CA ARG A 116 -22.86 25.30 -8.06
C ARG A 116 -21.85 26.36 -7.66
N GLU A 117 -21.06 26.81 -8.62
CA GLU A 117 -20.32 28.06 -8.52
C GLU A 117 -21.35 29.14 -8.14
N ARG A 118 -21.19 29.72 -6.95
CA ARG A 118 -22.08 30.81 -6.50
C ARG A 118 -21.93 31.93 -7.51
N ALA A 119 -22.92 32.07 -8.40
CA ALA A 119 -23.05 33.24 -9.26
C ALA A 119 -22.98 34.47 -8.35
N LYS A 120 -21.96 35.30 -8.58
CA LYS A 120 -21.80 36.59 -7.92
C LYS A 120 -23.10 37.38 -8.16
N PRO A 121 -23.74 38.00 -7.15
CA PRO A 121 -24.93 38.80 -7.39
C PRO A 121 -24.57 39.90 -8.38
N LEU A 122 -25.33 40.00 -9.48
CA LEU A 122 -25.26 41.13 -10.38
C LEU A 122 -25.65 42.35 -9.55
N ALA A 123 -24.67 43.20 -9.23
CA ALA A 123 -24.94 44.48 -8.60
C ALA A 123 -25.81 45.28 -9.57
N GLU A 124 -27.09 45.39 -9.25
CA GLU A 124 -28.02 46.33 -9.84
C GLU A 124 -27.53 47.74 -9.51
N ALA A 125 -26.67 48.28 -10.37
CA ALA A 125 -26.47 49.72 -10.46
C ALA A 125 -27.71 50.30 -11.14
N SER A 126 -28.71 50.63 -10.31
CA SER A 126 -29.80 51.52 -10.70
C SER A 126 -29.21 52.83 -11.21
N GLY A 127 -29.55 53.19 -12.45
CA GLY A 127 -29.46 54.54 -12.99
C GLY A 127 -30.86 55.09 -13.20
#